data_AF-V4RPV0-F1
#
_entry.id   AF-V4RPV0-F1
#
_cell.length_a   1.000
_cell.length_b   1.000
_cell.length_c   1.000
_cell.angle_alpha   90.00
_cell.angle_beta   90.00
_cell.angle_gamma   90.00
#
_symmetry.space_group_name_H-M   'P 1'
#
loop_
_entity.id
_entity.type
_entity.pdbx_description
1 polymer ?
#
loop_
_entity_poly.entity_id
_entity_poly.type
_entity_poly.pdbx_seq_one_letter_code
_entity_poly.pdbx_strand_id
1 'polypeptide(L)'
;MAKLLLYLTLATSLIPLFSVAFSPENPTDRRVLVLVDDFAIKSSHSLYFGSLTSRGFQLEFKLADDPNIGLQRYGQYLYDALVLFCPSVERFGGSIDVASIVDFVDSGHDLIVAADSNASDLIREVATECGVDFDEDPAAMVIDHINYAVSNFDGDHTLIASDDFIKADVILGSKKIEAPVLFQGIGHSLNPANSLVLKVLSASSSAYSANPKSKLSNPPSLTGSAISLVSVVQARNNARILITGSLSMFSNRFFRSGVQKAGSSIKHEKSGNEQFLTEISKWVFHERGHLKAVNVRHHKVGESDEPAIYRINDDLVIL
;
A
#
# COMPACT_ATOMS: atom_id res chain seq x y z
N MET A 1 35.79 -40.15 28.09
CA MET A 1 35.42 -40.01 26.67
C MET A 1 33.91 -39.82 26.46
N ALA A 2 33.03 -40.67 27.00
CA ALA A 2 31.57 -40.54 26.79
C ALA A 2 30.92 -39.29 27.42
N LYS A 3 31.39 -38.81 28.58
CA LYS A 3 30.84 -37.59 29.22
C LYS A 3 31.22 -36.29 28.49
N LEU A 4 32.32 -36.27 27.74
CA LEU A 4 32.77 -35.08 27.00
C LEU A 4 31.98 -34.89 25.70
N LEU A 5 31.57 -35.99 25.06
CA LEU A 5 30.71 -35.95 23.88
C LEU A 5 29.30 -35.44 24.20
N LEU A 6 28.77 -35.75 25.39
CA LEU A 6 27.42 -35.36 25.81
C LEU A 6 27.29 -33.83 26.01
N TYR A 7 28.33 -33.17 26.51
CA TYR A 7 28.35 -31.71 26.63
C TYR A 7 28.52 -31.01 25.27
N LEU A 8 29.24 -31.63 24.33
CA LEU A 8 29.40 -31.07 22.98
C LEU A 8 28.10 -31.15 22.15
N THR A 9 27.27 -32.16 22.37
CA THR A 9 25.95 -32.28 21.73
C THR A 9 24.86 -31.44 22.40
N LEU A 10 25.03 -31.06 23.67
CA LEU A 10 24.07 -30.19 24.37
C LEU A 10 24.33 -28.70 24.10
N ALA A 11 25.57 -28.33 23.76
CA ALA A 11 25.91 -26.95 23.39
C ALA A 11 25.46 -26.55 21.98
N THR A 12 25.22 -27.50 21.08
CA THR A 12 24.77 -27.23 19.70
C THR A 12 23.25 -27.12 19.55
N SER A 13 22.46 -27.40 20.59
CA SER A 13 21.00 -27.26 20.56
C SER A 13 20.49 -25.91 21.12
N LEU A 14 21.39 -25.02 21.55
CA LEU A 14 21.09 -23.62 21.88
C LEU A 14 21.71 -22.71 20.81
N ILE A 15 21.33 -22.91 19.55
CA ILE A 15 21.32 -21.77 18.64
C ILE A 15 20.03 -21.04 18.98
N PRO A 16 20.07 -19.84 19.58
CA PRO A 16 18.89 -19.00 19.58
C PRO A 16 18.52 -18.86 18.10
N LEU A 17 17.38 -19.42 17.69
CA LEU A 17 16.73 -18.93 16.49
C LEU A 17 16.56 -17.44 16.77
N PHE A 18 17.42 -16.63 16.17
CA PHE A 18 17.15 -15.22 16.00
C PHE A 18 15.84 -15.20 15.23
N SER A 19 14.74 -15.09 15.99
CA SER A 19 13.52 -14.53 15.46
C SER A 19 13.96 -13.18 14.92
N VAL A 20 13.89 -13.05 13.60
CA VAL A 20 14.01 -11.75 12.94
C VAL A 20 12.72 -11.03 13.31
N ALA A 21 12.62 -10.62 14.58
CA ALA A 21 11.65 -9.67 15.04
C ALA A 21 12.01 -8.37 14.34
N PHE A 22 11.02 -7.76 13.72
CA PHE A 22 11.07 -6.44 13.08
C PHE A 22 12.15 -5.55 13.73
N SER A 23 13.24 -5.32 12.99
CA SER A 23 14.21 -4.30 13.37
C SER A 23 13.79 -3.01 12.68
N PRO A 24 13.26 -2.01 13.41
CA PRO A 24 12.97 -0.70 12.83
C PRO A 24 14.24 -0.02 12.29
N GLU A 25 15.43 -0.54 12.62
CA GLU A 25 16.73 -0.02 12.21
C GLU A 25 17.22 -0.59 10.88
N ASN A 26 16.73 -1.76 10.46
CA ASN A 26 16.98 -2.37 9.14
C ASN A 26 15.69 -3.01 8.63
N PRO A 27 14.82 -2.27 7.91
CA PRO A 27 13.58 -2.82 7.33
C PRO A 27 13.82 -3.83 6.19
N THR A 28 15.08 -4.18 5.92
CA THR A 28 15.50 -5.22 4.99
C THR A 28 15.24 -6.62 5.57
N ASP A 29 14.99 -7.62 4.73
CA ASP A 29 14.65 -9.01 5.09
C ASP A 29 13.20 -9.27 5.54
N ARG A 30 12.27 -8.34 5.27
CA ARG A 30 10.84 -8.57 5.49
C ARG A 30 10.27 -9.61 4.54
N ARG A 31 9.45 -10.53 5.07
CA ARG A 31 8.71 -11.53 4.29
C ARG A 31 7.38 -10.96 3.86
N VAL A 32 7.12 -10.97 2.56
CA VAL A 32 5.91 -10.40 1.96
C VAL A 32 5.16 -11.50 1.23
N LEU A 33 3.91 -11.73 1.63
CA LEU A 33 3.00 -12.61 0.90
C LEU A 33 2.34 -11.82 -0.22
N VAL A 34 2.47 -12.30 -1.46
CA VAL A 34 1.81 -11.72 -2.63
C VAL A 34 0.75 -12.71 -3.11
N LEU A 35 -0.52 -12.33 -2.95
CA LEU A 35 -1.66 -13.06 -3.50
C LEU A 35 -1.97 -12.52 -4.89
N VAL A 36 -2.07 -13.42 -5.85
CA VAL A 36 -2.37 -13.10 -7.25
C VAL A 36 -3.56 -13.93 -7.74
N ASP A 37 -4.33 -13.37 -8.67
CA ASP A 37 -5.39 -14.11 -9.38
C ASP A 37 -4.77 -15.16 -10.33
N ASP A 38 -3.71 -14.77 -11.04
CA ASP A 38 -2.99 -15.61 -11.99
C ASP A 38 -1.48 -15.36 -11.84
N PHE A 39 -0.68 -16.43 -11.91
CA PHE A 39 0.78 -16.32 -11.95
C PHE A 39 1.31 -15.50 -13.14
N ALA A 40 0.52 -15.28 -14.20
CA ALA A 40 0.82 -14.31 -15.26
C ALA A 40 1.04 -12.88 -14.72
N ILE A 41 0.46 -12.54 -13.57
CA ILE A 41 0.68 -11.25 -12.89
C ILE A 41 2.16 -11.10 -12.49
N LYS A 42 2.81 -12.19 -12.07
CA LYS A 42 4.23 -12.18 -11.69
C LYS A 42 5.14 -11.74 -12.84
N SER A 43 4.87 -12.18 -14.07
CA SER A 43 5.68 -11.82 -15.24
C SER A 43 5.33 -10.43 -15.75
N SER A 44 4.05 -10.07 -15.77
CA SER A 44 3.56 -8.76 -16.24
C SER A 44 3.87 -7.61 -15.30
N HIS A 45 4.11 -7.86 -14.02
CA HIS A 45 4.43 -6.87 -12.98
C HIS A 45 5.85 -7.03 -12.42
N SER A 46 6.72 -7.74 -13.15
CA SER A 46 8.06 -8.12 -12.69
C SER A 46 8.98 -6.93 -12.40
N LEU A 47 8.79 -5.75 -13.01
CA LEU A 47 9.56 -4.55 -12.68
C LEU A 47 9.27 -4.05 -11.26
N TYR A 48 8.00 -4.02 -10.88
CA TYR A 48 7.59 -3.63 -9.53
C TYR A 48 8.11 -4.62 -8.48
N PHE A 49 7.89 -5.91 -8.70
CA PHE A 49 8.40 -6.95 -7.80
C PHE A 49 9.93 -6.99 -7.78
N GLY A 50 10.59 -6.77 -8.91
CA GLY A 50 12.04 -6.65 -9.00
C GLY A 50 12.58 -5.48 -8.17
N SER A 51 11.89 -4.35 -8.14
CA SER A 51 12.22 -3.21 -7.27
C SER A 51 12.15 -3.60 -5.79
N LEU A 52 11.11 -4.34 -5.38
CA LEU A 52 11.02 -4.86 -4.00
C LEU A 52 12.14 -5.87 -3.69
N THR A 53 12.38 -6.85 -4.54
CA THR A 53 13.46 -7.83 -4.32
C THR A 53 14.84 -7.17 -4.28
N SER A 54 15.09 -6.16 -5.13
CA SER A 54 16.36 -5.42 -5.14
C SER A 54 16.62 -4.64 -3.84
N ARG A 55 15.56 -4.33 -3.08
CA ARG A 55 15.61 -3.67 -1.77
C ARG A 55 15.69 -4.65 -0.59
N GLY A 56 15.73 -5.96 -0.84
CA GLY A 56 15.88 -6.99 0.19
C GLY A 56 14.57 -7.57 0.73
N PHE A 57 13.43 -7.35 0.07
CA PHE A 57 12.16 -8.00 0.44
C PHE A 57 12.08 -9.44 -0.09
N GLN A 58 11.66 -10.37 0.76
CA GLN A 58 11.45 -11.77 0.40
C GLN A 58 10.00 -11.97 -0.04
N LEU A 59 9.77 -12.06 -1.35
CA LEU A 59 8.43 -12.20 -1.93
C LEU A 59 8.05 -13.67 -2.08
N GLU A 60 6.96 -14.09 -1.44
CA GLU A 60 6.33 -15.40 -1.65
C GLU A 60 5.04 -15.21 -2.45
N PHE A 61 4.95 -15.83 -3.63
CA PHE A 61 3.78 -15.72 -4.51
C PHE A 61 2.87 -16.93 -4.31
N LYS A 62 1.59 -16.69 -4.05
CA LYS A 62 0.55 -17.72 -3.99
C LYS A 62 -0.68 -17.29 -4.77
N LEU A 63 -1.43 -18.27 -5.26
CA LEU A 63 -2.76 -18.00 -5.79
C LEU A 63 -3.71 -17.66 -4.64
N ALA A 64 -4.63 -16.75 -4.90
CA ALA A 64 -5.58 -16.31 -3.88
C ALA A 64 -6.55 -17.43 -3.44
N ASP A 65 -6.71 -18.49 -4.22
CA ASP A 65 -7.61 -19.64 -3.98
C ASP A 65 -6.89 -20.89 -3.40
N ASP A 66 -5.58 -20.83 -3.16
CA ASP A 66 -4.80 -21.98 -2.65
C ASP A 66 -5.33 -22.43 -1.27
N PRO A 67 -5.64 -23.71 -1.03
CA PRO A 67 -6.14 -24.15 0.27
C PRO A 67 -5.08 -24.10 1.39
N ASN A 68 -3.80 -23.88 1.08
CA ASN A 68 -2.69 -23.90 2.06
C ASN A 68 -2.18 -22.51 2.44
N ILE A 69 -2.86 -21.44 2.04
CA ILE A 69 -2.54 -20.08 2.51
C ILE A 69 -3.02 -19.89 3.95
N GLY A 70 -2.16 -19.22 4.72
CA GLY A 70 -2.46 -18.78 6.07
C GLY A 70 -1.49 -17.67 6.47
N LEU A 71 -2.00 -16.64 7.13
CA LEU A 71 -1.19 -15.53 7.63
C LEU A 71 -0.53 -15.86 8.97
N GLN A 72 -1.17 -16.73 9.76
CA GLN A 72 -0.76 -17.06 11.12
C GLN A 72 -0.62 -18.58 11.29
N ARG A 73 0.38 -19.00 12.08
CA ARG A 73 0.54 -20.38 12.52
C ARG A 73 0.94 -20.40 13.99
N TYR A 74 0.19 -21.14 14.81
CA TYR A 74 0.44 -21.25 16.27
C TYR A 74 0.53 -19.88 16.98
N GLY A 75 -0.31 -18.93 16.61
CA GLY A 75 -0.33 -17.60 17.22
C GLY A 75 0.71 -16.61 16.69
N GLN A 76 1.58 -17.01 15.76
CA GLN A 76 2.60 -16.14 15.17
C GLN A 76 2.35 -15.87 13.69
N TYR A 77 2.56 -14.63 13.26
CA TYR A 77 2.46 -14.26 11.85
C TYR A 77 3.66 -14.76 11.04
N LEU A 78 3.37 -15.30 9.86
CA LEU A 78 4.37 -15.84 8.94
C LEU A 78 4.96 -14.78 8.01
N TYR A 79 4.29 -13.63 7.89
CA TYR A 79 4.63 -12.56 6.96
C TYR A 79 4.58 -11.23 7.67
N ASP A 80 5.40 -10.28 7.23
CA ASP A 80 5.44 -8.92 7.77
C ASP A 80 4.52 -7.97 7.01
N ALA A 81 4.16 -8.32 5.77
CA ALA A 81 3.25 -7.56 4.94
C ALA A 81 2.51 -8.45 3.93
N LEU A 82 1.37 -7.95 3.47
CA LEU A 82 0.48 -8.62 2.53
C LEU A 82 0.24 -7.74 1.30
N VAL A 83 0.31 -8.33 0.10
CA VAL A 83 0.00 -7.68 -1.17
C VAL A 83 -1.11 -8.45 -1.85
N LEU A 84 -2.25 -7.80 -2.08
CA LEU A 84 -3.43 -8.34 -2.75
C LEU A 84 -3.48 -7.81 -4.18
N PHE A 85 -2.91 -8.58 -5.12
CA PHE A 85 -3.00 -8.37 -6.57
C PHE A 85 -3.97 -9.39 -7.18
N CYS A 86 -5.10 -9.55 -6.50
CA CYS A 86 -6.16 -10.49 -6.83
C CYS A 86 -7.52 -9.77 -6.85
N PRO A 87 -7.73 -8.80 -7.77
CA PRO A 87 -8.96 -8.01 -7.79
C PRO A 87 -10.23 -8.84 -7.97
N SER A 88 -10.16 -9.97 -8.68
CA SER A 88 -11.34 -10.76 -9.07
C SER A 88 -11.68 -11.92 -8.13
N VAL A 89 -10.94 -12.10 -7.04
CA VAL A 89 -11.12 -13.23 -6.13
C VAL A 89 -12.43 -13.13 -5.35
N GLU A 90 -13.30 -14.14 -5.48
CA GLU A 90 -14.57 -14.18 -4.72
C GLU A 90 -14.40 -14.76 -3.30
N ARG A 91 -13.39 -15.62 -3.11
CA ARG A 91 -13.08 -16.25 -1.83
C ARG A 91 -11.58 -16.54 -1.74
N PHE A 92 -10.98 -16.16 -0.61
CA PHE A 92 -9.62 -16.59 -0.30
C PHE A 92 -9.58 -18.08 0.07
N GLY A 93 -8.50 -18.75 -0.33
CA GLY A 93 -8.22 -20.10 0.08
C GLY A 93 -7.68 -20.21 1.51
N GLY A 94 -7.68 -21.44 2.03
CA GLY A 94 -7.12 -21.77 3.34
C GLY A 94 -7.84 -21.11 4.50
N SER A 95 -7.08 -20.46 5.38
CA SER A 95 -7.61 -19.82 6.59
C SER A 95 -7.65 -18.29 6.51
N ILE A 96 -7.58 -17.72 5.30
CA ILE A 96 -7.62 -16.28 5.10
C ILE A 96 -9.09 -15.87 4.86
N ASP A 97 -9.53 -14.88 5.62
CA ASP A 97 -10.79 -14.15 5.44
C ASP A 97 -10.58 -12.65 5.72
N VAL A 98 -11.62 -11.84 5.52
CA VAL A 98 -11.54 -10.38 5.76
C VAL A 98 -11.12 -10.09 7.20
N ALA A 99 -11.71 -10.79 8.18
CA ALA A 99 -11.38 -10.62 9.60
C ALA A 99 -9.90 -10.88 9.88
N SER A 100 -9.32 -11.95 9.32
CA SER A 100 -7.90 -12.26 9.48
C SER A 100 -6.97 -11.21 8.87
N ILE A 101 -7.40 -10.55 7.78
CA ILE A 101 -6.64 -9.45 7.15
C ILE A 101 -6.71 -8.20 8.02
N VAL A 102 -7.87 -7.89 8.60
CA VAL A 102 -8.04 -6.78 9.55
C VAL A 102 -7.19 -7.03 10.81
N ASP A 103 -7.25 -8.24 11.39
CA ASP A 103 -6.43 -8.62 12.54
C ASP A 103 -4.92 -8.54 12.24
N PHE A 104 -4.52 -8.89 11.00
CA PHE A 104 -3.14 -8.75 10.53
C PHE A 104 -2.70 -7.29 10.52
N VAL A 105 -3.53 -6.38 9.98
CA VAL A 105 -3.28 -4.94 10.01
C VAL A 105 -3.25 -4.41 11.44
N ASP A 106 -4.20 -4.80 12.30
CA ASP A 106 -4.30 -4.39 13.70
C ASP A 106 -3.10 -4.87 14.54
N SER A 107 -2.43 -5.93 14.09
CA SER A 107 -1.17 -6.42 14.67
C SER A 107 0.07 -5.64 14.22
N GLY A 108 -0.09 -4.62 13.38
CA GLY A 108 0.98 -3.72 12.95
C GLY A 108 1.60 -4.08 11.59
N HIS A 109 1.00 -4.98 10.84
CA HIS A 109 1.51 -5.40 9.53
C HIS A 109 0.97 -4.56 8.38
N ASP A 110 1.75 -4.43 7.32
CA ASP A 110 1.41 -3.55 6.19
C ASP A 110 0.60 -4.29 5.11
N LEU A 111 -0.23 -3.54 4.39
CA LEU A 111 -1.13 -4.08 3.37
C LEU A 111 -1.07 -3.24 2.09
N ILE A 112 -1.01 -3.90 0.94
CA ILE A 112 -1.22 -3.26 -0.36
C ILE A 112 -2.39 -3.96 -1.05
N VAL A 113 -3.41 -3.19 -1.42
CA VAL A 113 -4.57 -3.66 -2.17
C VAL A 113 -4.61 -2.99 -3.53
N ALA A 114 -4.58 -3.80 -4.59
CA ALA A 114 -4.76 -3.35 -5.95
C ALA A 114 -6.03 -3.96 -6.54
N ALA A 115 -7.05 -3.12 -6.66
CA ALA A 115 -8.30 -3.43 -7.34
C ALA A 115 -8.20 -3.12 -8.84
N ASP A 116 -9.24 -3.46 -9.59
CA ASP A 116 -9.46 -3.04 -10.98
C ASP A 116 -10.98 -2.94 -11.20
N SER A 117 -11.40 -2.64 -12.43
CA SER A 117 -12.80 -2.68 -12.87
C SER A 117 -13.54 -3.98 -12.53
N ASN A 118 -12.85 -5.11 -12.37
CA ASN A 118 -13.44 -6.39 -11.98
C ASN A 118 -13.31 -6.69 -10.47
N ALA A 119 -13.21 -5.65 -9.63
CA ALA A 119 -13.09 -5.82 -8.18
C ALA A 119 -14.29 -6.59 -7.60
N SER A 120 -14.02 -7.73 -6.97
CA SER A 120 -15.02 -8.54 -6.28
C SER A 120 -15.55 -7.86 -5.01
N ASP A 121 -16.70 -8.30 -4.54
CA ASP A 121 -17.29 -7.84 -3.26
C ASP A 121 -16.34 -8.05 -2.09
N LEU A 122 -15.54 -9.13 -2.12
CA LEU A 122 -14.55 -9.43 -1.09
C LEU A 122 -13.42 -8.37 -1.03
N ILE A 123 -12.88 -7.96 -2.18
CA ILE A 123 -11.84 -6.91 -2.22
C ILE A 123 -12.42 -5.54 -1.84
N ARG A 124 -13.68 -5.31 -2.20
CA ARG A 124 -14.42 -4.09 -1.80
C ARG A 124 -14.63 -4.05 -0.29
N GLU A 125 -15.04 -5.15 0.32
CA GLU A 125 -15.20 -5.28 1.78
C GLU A 125 -13.88 -5.01 2.51
N VAL A 126 -12.76 -5.61 2.07
CA VAL A 126 -11.43 -5.33 2.63
C VAL A 126 -11.07 -3.84 2.56
N ALA A 127 -11.39 -3.17 1.45
CA ALA A 127 -11.11 -1.74 1.30
C ALA A 127 -12.02 -0.88 2.21
N THR A 128 -13.30 -1.23 2.33
CA THR A 128 -14.26 -0.54 3.21
C THR A 128 -13.86 -0.67 4.68
N GLU A 129 -13.39 -1.84 5.12
CA GLU A 129 -12.81 -2.02 6.47
C GLU A 129 -11.58 -1.13 6.71
N CYS A 130 -10.83 -0.82 5.65
CA CYS A 130 -9.71 0.13 5.70
C CYS A 130 -10.15 1.60 5.57
N GLY A 131 -11.44 1.90 5.40
CA GLY A 131 -12.00 3.26 5.30
C GLY A 131 -12.02 3.85 3.88
N VAL A 132 -11.99 3.00 2.86
CA VAL A 132 -12.05 3.38 1.44
C VAL A 132 -13.23 2.68 0.76
N ASP A 133 -14.09 3.44 0.10
CA ASP A 133 -15.27 2.91 -0.58
C ASP A 133 -15.09 3.00 -2.10
N PHE A 134 -14.97 1.85 -2.77
CA PHE A 134 -14.96 1.76 -4.23
C PHE A 134 -16.36 2.06 -4.80
N ASP A 135 -16.43 2.47 -6.06
CA ASP A 135 -17.71 2.74 -6.73
C ASP A 135 -18.62 1.49 -6.75
N GLU A 136 -19.86 1.63 -6.31
CA GLU A 136 -20.86 0.57 -6.20
C GLU A 136 -21.14 -0.16 -7.54
N ASP A 137 -20.99 0.51 -8.68
CA ASP A 137 -21.18 -0.14 -9.98
C ASP A 137 -20.00 -1.10 -10.26
N PRO A 138 -20.25 -2.42 -10.41
CA PRO A 138 -19.22 -3.41 -10.63
C PRO A 138 -18.51 -3.29 -11.97
N ALA A 139 -19.01 -2.47 -12.90
CA ALA A 139 -18.39 -2.19 -14.18
C ALA A 139 -17.94 -0.73 -14.30
N ALA A 140 -17.96 0.04 -13.20
CA ALA A 140 -17.50 1.42 -13.22
C ALA A 140 -15.99 1.53 -13.42
N MET A 141 -15.62 2.51 -14.24
CA MET A 141 -14.26 2.94 -14.44
C MET A 141 -14.18 4.45 -14.31
N VAL A 142 -13.02 4.96 -13.96
CA VAL A 142 -12.77 6.41 -14.01
C VAL A 142 -12.64 6.84 -15.47
N ILE A 143 -13.46 7.80 -15.86
CA ILE A 143 -13.51 8.39 -17.21
C ILE A 143 -13.19 9.87 -17.11
N ASP A 144 -12.33 10.37 -17.99
CA ASP A 144 -12.06 11.81 -18.11
C ASP A 144 -11.81 12.19 -19.57
N HIS A 145 -12.73 12.95 -20.14
CA HIS A 145 -12.60 13.39 -21.53
C HIS A 145 -11.62 14.56 -21.75
N ILE A 146 -11.03 15.10 -20.67
CA ILE A 146 -10.07 16.21 -20.74
C ILE A 146 -8.66 15.75 -20.37
N ASN A 147 -8.50 14.99 -19.28
CA ASN A 147 -7.18 14.61 -18.74
C ASN A 147 -6.82 13.13 -19.00
N TYR A 148 -7.21 12.58 -20.15
CA TYR A 148 -6.81 11.23 -20.55
C TYR A 148 -5.44 11.21 -21.23
N ALA A 149 -4.79 10.05 -21.22
CA ALA A 149 -3.58 9.80 -21.99
C ALA A 149 -3.94 9.49 -23.44
N VAL A 150 -3.37 10.23 -24.38
CA VAL A 150 -3.60 10.01 -25.81
C VAL A 150 -3.04 8.64 -26.19
N SER A 151 -3.92 7.74 -26.63
CA SER A 151 -3.55 6.42 -27.13
C SER A 151 -4.31 6.11 -28.42
N ASN A 152 -3.73 5.28 -29.28
CA ASN A 152 -4.33 4.93 -30.57
C ASN A 152 -5.51 3.94 -30.44
N PHE A 153 -5.74 3.39 -29.25
CA PHE A 153 -6.62 2.23 -29.04
C PHE A 153 -7.74 2.47 -28.01
N ASP A 154 -7.68 3.57 -27.24
CA ASP A 154 -8.67 3.88 -26.21
C ASP A 154 -9.57 5.04 -26.70
N GLY A 155 -10.78 4.70 -27.13
CA GLY A 155 -11.82 5.67 -27.51
C GLY A 155 -12.72 6.08 -26.34
N ASP A 156 -12.68 5.32 -25.23
CA ASP A 156 -13.60 5.50 -24.11
C ASP A 156 -13.03 6.45 -23.04
N HIS A 157 -11.81 6.97 -23.25
CA HIS A 157 -11.10 7.91 -22.38
C HIS A 157 -10.99 7.41 -20.92
N THR A 158 -10.72 6.11 -20.78
CA THR A 158 -10.58 5.41 -19.49
C THR A 158 -9.15 5.40 -18.97
N LEU A 159 -8.17 5.61 -19.85
CA LEU A 159 -6.76 5.75 -19.48
C LEU A 159 -6.47 7.18 -19.01
N ILE A 160 -6.47 7.37 -17.69
CA ILE A 160 -6.29 8.68 -17.05
C ILE A 160 -4.81 9.01 -16.91
N ALA A 161 -4.42 10.25 -17.25
CA ALA A 161 -3.09 10.80 -16.98
C ALA A 161 -3.20 11.80 -15.82
N SER A 162 -2.97 11.33 -14.59
CA SER A 162 -3.08 12.17 -13.39
C SER A 162 -1.72 12.72 -12.96
N ASP A 163 -1.73 14.00 -12.58
CA ASP A 163 -0.62 14.78 -12.06
C ASP A 163 -0.97 15.47 -10.71
N ASP A 164 -2.13 15.15 -10.13
CA ASP A 164 -2.58 15.71 -8.85
C ASP A 164 -2.13 14.85 -7.66
N PHE A 165 -0.89 15.08 -7.25
CA PHE A 165 -0.23 14.37 -6.15
C PHE A 165 -0.42 15.09 -4.80
N ILE A 166 -0.44 14.30 -3.71
CA ILE A 166 -0.32 14.85 -2.35
C ILE A 166 0.99 15.62 -2.17
N LYS A 167 0.91 16.77 -1.52
CA LYS A 167 2.07 17.62 -1.19
C LYS A 167 2.72 17.17 0.13
N ALA A 168 3.24 15.95 0.15
CA ALA A 168 3.87 15.36 1.32
C ALA A 168 5.18 14.64 0.98
N ASP A 169 6.31 15.32 1.20
CA ASP A 169 7.66 14.80 0.94
C ASP A 169 7.98 13.54 1.77
N VAL A 170 7.30 13.35 2.91
CA VAL A 170 7.43 12.15 3.73
C VAL A 170 6.86 10.91 3.02
N ILE A 171 5.84 11.07 2.17
CA ILE A 171 5.18 9.96 1.45
C ILE A 171 5.82 9.74 0.08
N LEU A 172 6.06 10.80 -0.69
CA LEU A 172 6.56 10.72 -2.07
C LEU A 172 8.04 11.04 -2.25
N GLY A 173 8.70 11.53 -1.20
CA GLY A 173 10.10 11.97 -1.26
C GLY A 173 10.26 13.40 -1.73
N SER A 174 11.49 13.91 -1.63
CA SER A 174 11.83 15.27 -2.04
C SER A 174 11.94 15.42 -3.56
N LYS A 175 12.16 14.32 -4.29
CA LYS A 175 12.23 14.34 -5.76
C LYS A 175 10.82 14.35 -6.34
N LYS A 176 10.47 15.47 -7.00
CA LYS A 176 9.19 15.59 -7.71
C LYS A 176 9.05 14.54 -8.81
N ILE A 177 7.83 14.07 -9.00
CA ILE A 177 7.48 13.17 -10.08
C ILE A 177 7.39 14.01 -11.36
N GLU A 178 8.22 13.66 -12.34
CA GLU A 178 8.45 14.50 -13.53
C GLU A 178 7.38 14.32 -14.61
N ALA A 179 6.73 13.16 -14.65
CA ALA A 179 5.74 12.79 -15.66
C ALA A 179 4.41 12.38 -15.01
N PRO A 180 3.25 12.60 -15.68
CA PRO A 180 1.96 12.12 -15.20
C PRO A 180 1.94 10.60 -14.98
N VAL A 181 1.16 10.17 -14.01
CA VAL A 181 0.91 8.76 -13.71
C VAL A 181 -0.28 8.28 -14.52
N LEU A 182 -0.10 7.15 -15.21
CA LEU A 182 -1.16 6.45 -15.93
C LEU A 182 -1.99 5.62 -14.95
N PHE A 183 -3.30 5.80 -15.00
CA PHE A 183 -4.28 5.06 -14.20
C PHE A 183 -5.37 4.51 -15.12
N GLN A 184 -5.76 3.26 -14.90
CA GLN A 184 -6.92 2.67 -15.57
C GLN A 184 -7.56 1.64 -14.64
N GLY A 185 -8.79 1.90 -14.21
CA GLY A 185 -9.49 1.05 -13.25
C GLY A 185 -10.63 1.78 -12.56
N ILE A 186 -11.02 1.28 -11.39
CA ILE A 186 -12.15 1.78 -10.59
C ILE A 186 -11.75 2.97 -9.72
N GLY A 187 -12.62 3.97 -9.57
CA GLY A 187 -12.41 5.06 -8.63
C GLY A 187 -12.92 4.71 -7.23
N HIS A 188 -12.36 5.36 -6.21
CA HIS A 188 -12.88 5.24 -4.84
C HIS A 188 -13.04 6.59 -4.16
N SER A 189 -13.92 6.62 -3.16
CA SER A 189 -14.10 7.76 -2.26
C SER A 189 -13.53 7.47 -0.88
N LEU A 190 -13.32 8.55 -0.13
CA LEU A 190 -12.91 8.50 1.25
C LEU A 190 -14.03 9.02 2.14
N ASN A 191 -14.23 8.38 3.28
CA ASN A 191 -15.13 8.90 4.29
C ASN A 191 -14.53 10.17 4.94
N PRO A 192 -15.17 11.35 4.84
CA PRO A 192 -14.66 12.60 5.42
C PRO A 192 -14.49 12.55 6.95
N ALA A 193 -15.19 11.65 7.65
CA ALA A 193 -15.06 11.47 9.09
C ALA A 193 -13.78 10.73 9.49
N ASN A 194 -13.12 10.03 8.55
CA ASN A 194 -11.91 9.28 8.82
C ASN A 194 -10.66 10.14 8.59
N SER A 195 -10.02 10.55 9.69
CA SER A 195 -8.79 11.36 9.64
C SER A 195 -7.51 10.56 9.36
N LEU A 196 -7.59 9.22 9.29
CA LEU A 196 -6.43 8.34 9.10
C LEU A 196 -6.16 8.03 7.63
N VAL A 197 -7.12 8.32 6.75
CA VAL A 197 -7.03 8.04 5.31
C VAL A 197 -6.67 9.31 4.55
N LEU A 198 -5.72 9.20 3.63
CA LEU A 198 -5.21 10.30 2.82
C LEU A 198 -5.30 9.94 1.34
N LYS A 199 -5.70 10.91 0.50
CA LYS A 199 -5.59 10.79 -0.96
C LYS A 199 -4.16 11.07 -1.35
N VAL A 200 -3.52 10.14 -2.05
CA VAL A 200 -2.15 10.32 -2.55
C VAL A 200 -2.15 10.75 -4.01
N LEU A 201 -3.08 10.19 -4.80
CA LEU A 201 -3.31 10.56 -6.20
C LEU A 201 -4.81 10.77 -6.40
N SER A 202 -5.21 11.97 -6.79
CA SER A 202 -6.61 12.30 -7.04
C SER A 202 -6.93 12.32 -8.53
N ALA A 203 -8.20 12.14 -8.88
CA ALA A 203 -8.67 12.41 -10.22
C ALA A 203 -8.84 13.92 -10.44
N SER A 204 -8.89 14.34 -11.69
CA SER A 204 -9.13 15.74 -12.04
C SER A 204 -10.57 16.17 -11.68
N SER A 205 -10.84 17.48 -11.66
CA SER A 205 -12.19 18.00 -11.45
C SER A 205 -13.18 17.66 -12.57
N SER A 206 -12.72 17.23 -13.74
CA SER A 206 -13.58 16.83 -14.87
C SER A 206 -13.81 15.32 -14.97
N ALA A 207 -13.14 14.53 -14.12
CA ALA A 207 -13.31 13.08 -14.11
C ALA A 207 -14.65 12.69 -13.47
N TYR A 208 -15.18 11.54 -13.87
CA TYR A 208 -16.32 10.90 -13.21
C TYR A 208 -16.16 9.38 -13.27
N SER A 209 -16.79 8.67 -12.35
CA SER A 209 -16.78 7.21 -12.35
C SER A 209 -18.10 6.68 -12.91
N ALA A 210 -18.02 5.82 -13.94
CA ALA A 210 -19.18 5.23 -14.58
C ALA A 210 -18.80 4.03 -15.45
N ASN A 211 -19.79 3.20 -15.81
CA ASN A 211 -19.59 2.16 -16.82
C ASN A 211 -19.52 2.77 -18.24
N PRO A 212 -18.39 2.64 -18.96
CA PRO A 212 -18.21 3.25 -20.28
C PRO A 212 -19.12 2.67 -21.36
N LYS A 213 -19.67 1.46 -21.15
CA LYS A 213 -20.53 0.77 -22.12
C LYS A 213 -22.01 1.11 -21.96
N SER A 214 -22.40 1.72 -20.83
CA SER A 214 -23.78 2.03 -20.53
C SER A 214 -24.10 3.51 -20.75
N LYS A 215 -25.35 3.81 -21.11
CA LYS A 215 -25.79 5.21 -21.19
C LYS A 215 -26.04 5.74 -19.79
N LEU A 216 -25.35 6.82 -19.46
CA LEU A 216 -25.58 7.52 -18.20
C LEU A 216 -26.99 8.13 -18.18
N SER A 217 -27.87 7.53 -17.38
CA SER A 217 -29.24 8.03 -17.22
C SER A 217 -29.40 8.91 -15.98
N ASN A 218 -28.53 8.69 -14.98
CA ASN A 218 -28.47 9.43 -13.73
C ASN A 218 -27.06 10.02 -13.55
N PRO A 219 -26.90 11.09 -12.76
CA PRO A 219 -25.56 11.59 -12.43
C PRO A 219 -24.75 10.49 -11.72
N PRO A 220 -23.45 10.39 -12.01
CA PRO A 220 -22.59 9.39 -11.38
C PRO A 220 -22.39 9.71 -9.90
N SER A 221 -22.24 8.66 -9.09
CA SER A 221 -22.02 8.73 -7.63
C SER A 221 -20.75 9.51 -7.29
N LEU A 222 -19.67 9.24 -8.03
CA LEU A 222 -18.36 9.85 -7.83
C LEU A 222 -18.02 10.78 -8.99
N THR A 223 -17.71 12.03 -8.66
CA THR A 223 -17.35 13.08 -9.64
C THR A 223 -16.22 13.97 -9.14
N GLY A 224 -15.43 14.46 -10.09
CA GLY A 224 -14.36 15.42 -9.89
C GLY A 224 -13.30 14.96 -8.89
N SER A 225 -12.77 15.92 -8.13
CA SER A 225 -11.72 15.70 -7.11
C SER A 225 -12.20 14.90 -5.89
N ALA A 226 -13.48 14.54 -5.81
CA ALA A 226 -13.96 13.59 -4.82
C ALA A 226 -13.40 12.18 -5.09
N ILE A 227 -13.16 11.84 -6.36
CA ILE A 227 -12.54 10.58 -6.76
C ILE A 227 -11.07 10.57 -6.34
N SER A 228 -10.72 9.58 -5.53
CA SER A 228 -9.34 9.18 -5.27
C SER A 228 -8.98 8.01 -6.19
N LEU A 229 -7.78 8.06 -6.76
CA LEU A 229 -7.23 6.98 -7.58
C LEU A 229 -6.33 6.08 -6.74
N VAL A 230 -5.56 6.70 -5.84
CA VAL A 230 -4.66 6.03 -4.90
C VAL A 230 -4.81 6.68 -3.53
N SER A 231 -5.10 5.88 -2.52
CA SER A 231 -5.20 6.31 -1.13
C SER A 231 -4.28 5.50 -0.24
N VAL A 232 -3.88 6.12 0.86
CA VAL A 232 -3.13 5.45 1.91
C VAL A 232 -3.81 5.62 3.25
N VAL A 233 -3.61 4.65 4.12
CA VAL A 233 -4.08 4.67 5.51
C VAL A 233 -2.88 4.50 6.41
N GLN A 234 -2.80 5.33 7.45
CA GLN A 234 -1.90 5.08 8.57
C GLN A 234 -2.75 4.75 9.80
N ALA A 235 -2.75 3.49 10.20
CA ALA A 235 -3.49 3.03 11.36
C ALA A 235 -2.84 3.54 12.67
N ARG A 236 -3.59 3.47 13.79
CA ARG A 236 -3.12 3.97 15.10
C ARG A 236 -1.94 3.20 15.67
N ASN A 237 -1.79 1.94 15.26
CA ASN A 237 -0.64 1.09 15.54
C ASN A 237 0.53 1.33 14.55
N ASN A 238 0.41 2.34 13.68
CA ASN A 238 1.33 2.67 12.59
C ASN A 238 1.40 1.68 11.42
N ALA A 239 0.51 0.68 11.33
CA ALA A 239 0.39 -0.12 10.11
C ALA A 239 0.07 0.77 8.90
N ARG A 240 0.69 0.50 7.75
CA ARG A 240 0.54 1.31 6.54
C ARG A 240 -0.17 0.51 5.47
N ILE A 241 -1.25 1.09 4.97
CA ILE A 241 -2.07 0.48 3.93
C ILE A 241 -2.00 1.36 2.69
N LEU A 242 -1.83 0.72 1.53
CA LEU A 242 -1.98 1.35 0.22
C LEU A 242 -3.14 0.71 -0.52
N ILE A 243 -4.08 1.53 -0.98
CA ILE A 243 -5.25 1.10 -1.74
C ILE A 243 -5.25 1.83 -3.08
N THR A 244 -5.30 1.08 -4.17
CA THR A 244 -5.45 1.62 -5.52
C THR A 244 -6.52 0.86 -6.28
N GLY A 245 -7.28 1.60 -7.07
CA GLY A 245 -8.29 1.05 -7.96
C GLY A 245 -7.76 0.51 -9.29
N SER A 246 -6.44 0.41 -9.46
CA SER A 246 -5.84 -0.06 -10.71
C SER A 246 -4.61 -0.96 -10.47
N LEU A 247 -4.79 -2.26 -10.72
CA LEU A 247 -3.70 -3.24 -10.80
C LEU A 247 -2.74 -2.88 -11.96
N SER A 248 -3.28 -2.41 -13.08
CA SER A 248 -2.52 -2.02 -14.27
C SER A 248 -1.45 -0.95 -13.99
N MET A 249 -1.61 -0.12 -12.95
CA MET A 249 -0.59 0.84 -12.53
C MET A 249 0.77 0.22 -12.25
N PHE A 250 0.78 -0.99 -11.67
CA PHE A 250 1.99 -1.73 -11.30
C PHE A 250 2.59 -2.51 -12.48
N SER A 251 1.92 -2.52 -13.64
CA SER A 251 2.31 -3.33 -14.78
C SER A 251 3.57 -2.80 -15.46
N ASN A 252 4.36 -3.72 -16.01
CA ASN A 252 5.52 -3.41 -16.83
C ASN A 252 5.16 -2.54 -18.04
N ARG A 253 3.92 -2.71 -18.56
CA ARG A 253 3.39 -1.91 -19.65
C ARG A 253 3.33 -0.44 -19.23
N PHE A 254 2.69 -0.11 -18.10
CA PHE A 254 2.54 1.28 -17.69
C PHE A 254 3.89 1.87 -17.27
N PHE A 255 4.77 1.10 -16.64
CA PHE A 255 6.12 1.55 -16.28
C PHE A 255 6.97 1.95 -17.50
N ARG A 256 6.78 1.29 -18.64
CA ARG A 256 7.54 1.56 -19.88
C ARG A 256 6.82 2.44 -20.88
N SER A 257 5.53 2.70 -20.67
CA SER A 257 4.73 3.50 -21.59
C SER A 257 5.09 4.97 -21.47
N GLY A 258 5.22 5.65 -22.61
CA GLY A 258 5.21 7.11 -22.64
C GLY A 258 3.82 7.65 -22.35
N VAL A 259 3.76 8.91 -21.92
CA VAL A 259 2.50 9.59 -21.59
C VAL A 259 2.45 10.96 -22.26
N GLN A 260 1.33 11.24 -22.89
CA GLN A 260 0.95 12.56 -23.39
C GLN A 260 -0.49 12.81 -22.98
N LYS A 261 -0.69 13.86 -22.17
CA LYS A 261 -2.01 14.28 -21.73
C LYS A 261 -2.76 14.93 -22.91
N ALA A 262 -4.04 14.65 -23.06
CA ALA A 262 -4.85 15.25 -24.12
C ALA A 262 -4.80 16.79 -24.02
N GLY A 263 -4.65 17.46 -25.17
CA GLY A 263 -4.47 18.92 -25.24
C GLY A 263 -3.09 19.43 -24.83
N SER A 264 -2.19 18.61 -24.30
CA SER A 264 -0.81 19.00 -23.99
C SER A 264 0.15 18.73 -25.14
N SER A 265 1.04 19.69 -25.42
CA SER A 265 2.16 19.51 -26.35
C SER A 265 3.34 18.75 -25.74
N ILE A 266 3.33 18.55 -24.41
CA ILE A 266 4.41 17.87 -23.69
C ILE A 266 4.16 16.36 -23.74
N LYS A 267 5.13 15.65 -24.30
CA LYS A 267 5.16 14.19 -24.34
C LYS A 267 6.34 13.71 -23.51
N HIS A 268 6.06 12.84 -22.54
CA HIS A 268 7.08 12.15 -21.77
C HIS A 268 7.34 10.78 -22.38
N GLU A 269 8.61 10.41 -22.54
CA GLU A 269 8.99 9.09 -23.07
C GLU A 269 8.57 7.95 -22.12
N LYS A 270 8.47 8.27 -20.82
CA LYS A 270 8.11 7.33 -19.75
C LYS A 270 7.13 7.98 -18.79
N SER A 271 6.14 7.21 -18.34
CA SER A 271 5.17 7.62 -17.33
C SER A 271 5.81 7.77 -15.95
N GLY A 272 5.12 8.48 -15.06
CA GLY A 272 5.53 8.63 -13.66
C GLY A 272 5.31 7.37 -12.81
N ASN A 273 4.71 6.29 -13.35
CA ASN A 273 4.25 5.13 -12.58
C ASN A 273 5.36 4.46 -11.77
N GLU A 274 6.52 4.21 -12.37
CA GLU A 274 7.63 3.54 -11.67
C GLU A 274 8.17 4.39 -10.53
N GLN A 275 8.36 5.70 -10.76
CA GLN A 275 8.84 6.62 -9.73
C GLN A 275 7.81 6.73 -8.60
N PHE A 276 6.54 6.95 -8.95
CA PHE A 276 5.44 7.08 -7.99
C PHE A 276 5.30 5.84 -7.11
N LEU A 277 5.23 4.65 -7.73
CA LEU A 277 5.03 3.40 -7.00
C LEU A 277 6.27 2.99 -6.20
N THR A 278 7.47 3.32 -6.69
CA THR A 278 8.70 3.09 -5.90
C THR A 278 8.70 3.95 -4.63
N GLU A 279 8.37 5.24 -4.77
CA GLU A 279 8.38 6.17 -3.64
C GLU A 279 7.26 5.87 -2.62
N ILE A 280 6.05 5.57 -3.08
CA ILE A 280 4.95 5.21 -2.17
C ILE A 280 5.23 3.88 -1.45
N SER A 281 5.80 2.87 -2.14
CA SER A 281 6.14 1.59 -1.49
C SER A 281 7.23 1.75 -0.43
N LYS A 282 8.21 2.66 -0.60
CA LYS A 282 9.17 2.99 0.48
C LYS A 282 8.46 3.51 1.73
N TRP A 283 7.41 4.32 1.55
CA TRP A 283 6.60 4.75 2.66
C TRP A 283 5.80 3.58 3.24
N VAL A 284 5.09 2.78 2.44
CA VAL A 284 4.28 1.65 2.93
C VAL A 284 5.12 0.66 3.74
N PHE A 285 6.32 0.29 3.28
CA PHE A 285 7.16 -0.70 3.96
C PHE A 285 8.09 -0.12 5.05
N HIS A 286 7.80 1.08 5.55
CA HIS A 286 8.53 1.76 6.63
C HIS A 286 10.00 2.07 6.33
N GLU A 287 10.41 2.15 5.07
CA GLU A 287 11.75 2.62 4.68
C GLU A 287 11.89 4.15 4.83
N ARG A 288 10.77 4.87 4.89
CA ARG A 288 10.72 6.32 5.08
C ARG A 288 9.66 6.73 6.09
N GLY A 289 9.86 7.86 6.77
CA GLY A 289 8.83 8.50 7.58
C GLY A 289 8.59 7.77 8.89
N HIS A 290 9.65 7.27 9.52
CA HIS A 290 9.62 6.64 10.84
C HIS A 290 10.21 7.61 11.86
N LEU A 291 9.50 7.82 12.97
CA LEU A 291 10.00 8.53 14.14
C LEU A 291 10.05 7.55 15.31
N LYS A 292 11.19 7.53 16.01
CA LYS A 292 11.39 6.73 17.22
C LYS A 292 11.65 7.70 18.37
N ALA A 293 10.73 7.76 19.33
CA ALA A 293 10.98 8.46 20.57
C ALA A 293 12.00 7.65 21.40
N VAL A 294 13.08 8.28 21.83
CA VAL A 294 14.14 7.62 22.61
C VAL A 294 14.45 8.45 23.85
N ASN A 295 14.61 7.77 24.98
CA ASN A 295 15.12 8.35 26.22
C ASN A 295 14.45 9.67 26.63
N VAL A 296 13.12 9.72 26.64
CA VAL A 296 12.39 10.87 27.19
C VAL A 296 12.76 10.99 28.66
N ARG A 297 13.30 12.14 29.05
CA ARG A 297 13.72 12.42 30.43
C ARG A 297 13.08 13.71 30.88
N HIS A 298 12.61 13.73 32.11
CA HIS A 298 12.17 14.96 32.76
C HIS A 298 12.77 15.07 34.14
N HIS A 299 13.20 16.27 34.49
CA HIS A 299 13.80 16.57 35.78
C HIS A 299 13.50 18.01 36.16
N LYS A 300 13.69 18.33 37.45
CA LYS A 300 13.61 19.71 37.91
C LYS A 300 14.76 20.54 37.34
N VAL A 301 14.54 21.83 37.11
CA VAL A 301 15.62 22.75 36.72
C VAL A 301 16.72 22.72 37.78
N GLY A 302 17.94 22.37 37.36
CA GLY A 302 19.12 22.26 38.23
C GLY A 302 19.39 20.86 38.80
N GLU A 303 18.47 19.91 38.59
CA GLU A 303 18.67 18.49 38.91
C GLU A 303 18.92 17.69 37.63
N SER A 304 19.47 16.48 37.75
CA SER A 304 19.74 15.59 36.61
C SER A 304 18.82 14.36 36.58
N ASP A 305 18.22 14.03 37.72
CA ASP A 305 17.42 12.84 37.92
C ASP A 305 15.94 13.20 38.06
N GLU A 306 15.07 12.26 37.71
CA GLU A 306 13.64 12.39 37.88
C GLU A 306 13.27 12.32 39.38
N PRO A 307 12.68 13.37 39.96
CA PRO A 307 12.23 13.33 41.34
C PRO A 307 10.94 12.51 41.45
N ALA A 308 10.78 11.80 42.58
CA ALA A 308 9.61 10.96 42.81
C ALA A 308 8.27 11.73 42.84
N ILE A 309 8.30 13.00 43.27
CA ILE A 309 7.14 13.90 43.35
C ILE A 309 7.58 15.33 43.05
N TYR A 310 6.78 16.04 42.24
CA TYR A 310 6.91 17.47 42.00
C TYR A 310 6.05 18.30 42.96
N ARG A 311 6.46 19.53 43.24
CA ARG A 311 5.70 20.50 44.05
C ARG A 311 5.02 21.53 43.15
N ILE A 312 4.01 22.20 43.73
CA ILE A 312 3.34 23.33 43.07
C ILE A 312 4.40 24.41 42.79
N ASN A 313 4.42 24.90 41.55
CA ASN A 313 5.39 25.88 41.03
C ASN A 313 6.85 25.39 40.95
N ASP A 314 7.08 24.08 40.81
CA ASP A 314 8.39 23.58 40.41
C ASP A 314 8.64 23.80 38.90
N ASP A 315 9.79 24.39 38.57
CA ASP A 315 10.23 24.55 37.18
C ASP A 315 10.86 23.25 36.65
N LEU A 316 10.44 22.81 35.46
CA LEU A 316 10.82 21.52 34.85
C LEU A 316 11.54 21.69 33.52
N VAL A 317 12.43 20.74 33.24
CA VAL A 317 13.04 20.51 31.93
C VAL A 317 12.58 19.16 31.41
N ILE A 318 12.18 19.10 30.14
CA ILE A 318 11.82 17.87 29.42
C ILE A 318 12.77 17.75 28.21
N LEU A 319 13.42 16.60 28.09
CA LEU A 319 14.43 16.27 27.08
C LEU A 319 13.99 15.04 26.27
#